data_AF-A0A9D0L087-F1
#
_entry.id   AF-A0A9D0L087-F1
#
_cell.length_a   1.000
_cell.length_b   1.000
_cell.length_c   1.000
_cell.angle_alpha   90.00
_cell.angle_beta   90.00
_cell.angle_gamma   90.00
#
_symmetry.space_group_name_H-M   'P 1'
#
loop_
_entity.id
_entity.type
_entity.pdbx_description
1 polymer ?
#
loop_
_entity_poly.entity_id
_entity_poly.type
_entity_poly.pdbx_seq_one_letter_code
_entity_poly.pdbx_strand_id
1 'polypeptide(L)'
;MYRLILSIFLTFSFAYPYDIDKLLDEAIKEVESEKSEKYYNLALKLFNEGVYRQAVKNGELFLDKNGEDLKKLDNIVLLLGISYYKLGQTKKLFDLFIRYVSSDYISVDTRKKLFIYSNNLFIRKKEWKRLKIVKKKGKYLIDSGRYLWRLKGKFSKFDPMVNIFKLREGNLIGENRIFISDRNLTLIEIAKKLDMGYDELKIANPHVDPFDILKGEAVFVPRRRLLPQQDFEFGTVYINLSEKRLYYPLIIDGDPYVITFPVGIGTDNAKSPIGEFKITQKKKNPEWVVPKSIREEDPSLPPVVPPGPDNPLGVRAMRLGYTEYLLHGTSKRFGIGMQVSHGCIRMYNKDVERLFDIVHKGTKVVITEKGYKIFKNSKVYVEIFDLKNKDKKNIRSLLKERGVHITPYLIDFYNKEKRGFAVPLS
;
A
#
# COMPACT_ATOMS: atom_id res chain seq x y z
N MET A 1 2.65 37.20 35.76
CA MET A 1 3.64 36.35 35.06
C MET A 1 4.18 36.99 33.78
N TYR A 2 3.33 37.53 32.88
CA TYR A 2 3.78 38.23 31.65
C TYR A 2 4.62 39.51 31.87
N ARG A 3 4.40 40.26 32.96
CA ARG A 3 5.20 41.46 33.27
C ARG A 3 6.59 41.16 33.86
N LEU A 4 6.82 39.96 34.40
CA LEU A 4 8.09 39.55 35.01
C LEU A 4 9.09 39.02 33.95
N ILE A 5 8.57 38.43 32.87
CA ILE A 5 9.38 37.92 31.75
C ILE A 5 9.91 39.09 30.90
N LEU A 6 9.12 40.16 30.74
CA LEU A 6 9.54 41.37 30.02
C LEU A 6 10.67 42.11 30.75
N SER A 7 10.65 42.13 32.09
CA SER A 7 11.70 42.77 32.90
C SER A 7 13.03 41.99 32.93
N ILE A 8 12.98 40.66 32.77
CA ILE A 8 14.19 39.82 32.69
C ILE A 8 14.86 39.93 31.30
N PHE A 9 14.09 40.20 30.24
CA PHE A 9 14.63 40.43 28.90
C PHE A 9 15.33 41.80 28.75
N LEU A 10 14.79 42.83 29.41
CA LEU A 10 15.37 44.18 29.39
C LEU A 10 16.69 44.31 30.18
N THR A 11 16.97 43.40 31.13
CA THR A 11 18.24 43.43 31.89
C THR A 11 19.38 42.66 31.23
N PHE A 12 19.12 41.80 30.24
CA PHE A 12 20.15 41.05 29.50
C PHE A 12 20.58 41.68 28.16
N SER A 13 20.01 42.82 27.79
CA SER A 13 20.22 43.47 26.48
C SER A 13 21.59 44.17 26.30
N PHE A 14 22.57 43.94 27.18
CA PHE A 14 23.88 44.62 27.13
C PHE A 14 25.10 43.73 26.85
N ALA A 15 24.95 42.43 26.58
CA ALA A 15 26.13 41.55 26.49
C ALA A 15 26.36 40.82 25.15
N TYR A 16 25.41 40.74 24.22
CA TYR A 16 25.65 40.10 22.92
C TYR A 16 24.83 40.77 21.81
N PRO A 17 25.39 41.02 20.61
CA PRO A 17 24.65 41.49 19.45
C PRO A 17 23.87 40.32 18.87
N TYR A 18 22.83 39.87 19.58
CA TYR A 18 21.83 39.04 18.95
C TYR A 18 20.88 39.97 18.20
N ASP A 19 20.71 39.68 16.91
CA ASP A 19 19.68 40.28 16.08
C ASP A 19 18.31 40.01 16.74
N ILE A 20 17.77 41.04 17.39
CA ILE A 20 16.52 40.97 18.15
C ILE A 20 15.37 40.56 17.22
N ASP A 21 15.40 40.99 15.95
CA ASP A 21 14.39 40.61 14.96
C ASP A 21 14.46 39.11 14.66
N LYS A 22 15.67 38.55 14.57
CA LYS A 22 15.86 37.09 14.41
C LYS A 22 15.35 36.29 15.61
N LEU A 23 15.60 36.75 16.85
CA LEU A 23 15.08 36.11 18.07
C LEU A 23 13.56 36.22 18.18
N LEU A 24 12.99 37.37 17.79
CA LEU A 24 11.54 37.57 17.75
C LEU A 24 10.90 36.67 16.69
N ASP A 25 11.51 36.58 15.51
CA ASP A 25 11.09 35.69 14.42
C ASP A 25 11.18 34.22 14.82
N GLU A 26 12.23 33.81 15.55
CA GLU A 26 12.37 32.46 16.08
C GLU A 26 11.29 32.16 17.13
N ALA A 27 11.02 33.09 18.06
CA ALA A 27 9.96 32.95 19.05
C ALA A 27 8.54 32.97 18.43
N ILE A 28 8.31 33.81 17.42
CA ILE A 28 7.05 33.84 16.65
C ILE A 28 6.90 32.53 15.88
N LYS A 29 7.94 32.04 15.20
CA LYS A 29 7.93 30.73 14.53
C LYS A 29 7.64 29.60 15.52
N GLU A 30 8.18 29.66 16.73
CA GLU A 30 7.93 28.67 17.78
C GLU A 30 6.46 28.72 18.25
N VAL A 31 5.92 29.90 18.56
CA VAL A 31 4.51 30.10 18.96
C VAL A 31 3.52 29.77 17.82
N GLU A 32 3.87 30.09 16.58
CA GLU A 32 3.10 29.73 15.40
C GLU A 32 3.16 28.23 15.13
N SER A 33 4.30 27.58 15.38
CA SER A 33 4.46 26.13 15.26
C SER A 33 3.55 25.37 16.24
N GLU A 34 3.36 25.87 17.46
CA GLU A 34 2.41 25.29 18.42
C GLU A 34 0.95 25.43 17.96
N LYS A 35 0.57 26.58 17.39
CA LYS A 35 -0.78 26.79 16.82
C LYS A 35 -0.99 25.98 15.54
N SER A 36 0.03 25.89 14.70
CA SER A 36 0.09 25.08 13.48
C SER A 36 -0.14 23.62 13.76
N GLU A 37 0.60 23.09 14.74
CA GLU A 37 0.53 21.70 15.14
C GLU A 37 -0.86 21.37 15.69
N LYS A 38 -1.47 22.32 16.42
CA LYS A 38 -2.87 22.21 16.84
C LYS A 38 -3.81 22.08 15.63
N TYR A 39 -3.70 22.93 14.60
CA TYR A 39 -4.57 22.85 13.42
C TYR A 39 -4.35 21.57 12.63
N TYR A 40 -3.09 21.16 12.43
CA TYR A 40 -2.73 19.91 11.75
C TYR A 40 -3.34 18.70 12.43
N ASN A 41 -3.12 18.55 13.74
CA ASN A 41 -3.64 17.43 14.50
C ASN A 41 -5.17 17.43 14.59
N LEU A 42 -5.79 18.61 14.74
CA LEU A 42 -7.23 18.75 14.76
C LEU A 42 -7.85 18.38 13.39
N ALA A 43 -7.23 18.81 12.28
CA ALA A 43 -7.67 18.44 10.94
C ALA A 43 -7.63 16.93 10.73
N LEU A 44 -6.53 16.26 11.09
CA LEU A 44 -6.40 14.80 11.00
C LEU A 44 -7.42 14.07 11.88
N LYS A 45 -7.61 14.53 13.12
CA LYS A 45 -8.60 13.95 14.05
C LYS A 45 -10.00 14.01 13.44
N LEU A 46 -10.45 15.20 13.06
CA LEU A 46 -11.79 15.42 12.50
C LEU A 46 -12.00 14.64 11.20
N PHE A 47 -10.97 14.57 10.35
CA PHE A 47 -11.01 13.75 9.14
C PHE A 47 -11.21 12.27 9.47
N ASN A 48 -10.46 11.75 10.44
CA ASN A 48 -10.57 10.37 10.88
C ASN A 48 -11.93 10.06 11.52
N GLU A 49 -12.61 11.06 12.09
CA GLU A 49 -13.97 10.99 12.64
C GLU A 49 -15.06 11.20 11.56
N GLY A 50 -14.69 11.45 10.29
CA GLY A 50 -15.64 11.68 9.19
C GLY A 50 -16.23 13.09 9.14
N VAL A 51 -15.69 14.02 9.93
CA VAL A 51 -16.16 15.40 10.08
C VAL A 51 -15.49 16.30 9.04
N TYR A 52 -15.77 16.03 7.75
CA TYR A 52 -15.01 16.59 6.62
C TYR A 52 -15.03 18.11 6.53
N ARG A 53 -16.15 18.80 6.86
CA ARG A 53 -16.21 20.27 6.75
C ARG A 53 -15.25 20.95 7.72
N GLN A 54 -15.22 20.49 8.97
CA GLN A 54 -14.34 21.01 10.01
C GLN A 54 -12.89 20.58 9.74
N ALA A 55 -12.66 19.39 9.20
CA ALA A 55 -11.33 18.96 8.75
C ALA A 55 -10.80 19.90 7.66
N VAL A 56 -11.62 20.27 6.67
CA VAL A 56 -11.29 21.26 5.63
C VAL A 56 -10.94 22.61 6.25
N LYS A 57 -11.79 23.14 7.14
CA LYS A 57 -11.54 24.43 7.79
C LYS A 57 -10.17 24.47 8.49
N ASN A 58 -9.83 23.44 9.26
CA ASN A 58 -8.56 23.38 9.97
C ASN A 58 -7.37 23.09 9.05
N GLY A 59 -7.58 22.30 7.99
CA GLY A 59 -6.56 22.04 6.97
C GLY A 59 -6.21 23.29 6.16
N GLU A 60 -7.20 24.08 5.74
CA GLU A 60 -7.01 25.38 5.07
C GLU A 60 -6.26 26.36 6.00
N LEU A 61 -6.67 26.47 7.27
CA LEU A 61 -5.96 27.29 8.26
C LEU A 61 -4.51 26.86 8.48
N PHE A 62 -4.23 25.55 8.43
CA PHE A 62 -2.87 25.04 8.48
C PHE A 62 -2.06 25.50 7.25
N LEU A 63 -2.62 25.37 6.05
CA LEU A 63 -1.94 25.79 4.81
C LEU A 63 -1.66 27.29 4.79
N ASP A 64 -2.60 28.11 5.26
CA ASP A 64 -2.47 29.57 5.27
C ASP A 64 -1.36 30.04 6.21
N LYS A 65 -1.16 29.32 7.32
CA LYS A 65 -0.20 29.71 8.35
C LYS A 65 1.16 29.01 8.24
N ASN A 66 1.23 27.83 7.62
CA ASN A 66 2.37 26.90 7.77
C ASN A 66 2.67 26.10 6.49
N GLY A 67 2.69 26.78 5.33
CA GLY A 67 2.95 26.17 4.03
C GLY A 67 4.36 25.57 3.85
N GLU A 68 5.29 25.79 4.79
CA GLU A 68 6.70 25.42 4.65
C GLU A 68 7.06 24.01 5.17
N ASP A 69 6.24 23.41 6.07
CA ASP A 69 6.47 22.03 6.53
C ASP A 69 6.01 21.03 5.45
N LEU A 70 6.93 20.69 4.54
CA LEU A 70 6.67 19.84 3.37
C LEU A 70 6.02 18.48 3.72
N LYS A 71 6.36 17.89 4.88
CA LYS A 71 5.82 16.59 5.29
C LYS A 71 4.36 16.72 5.73
N LYS A 72 4.06 17.72 6.55
CA LYS A 72 2.67 18.00 6.95
C LYS A 72 1.85 18.48 5.76
N LEU A 73 2.45 19.28 4.88
CA LEU A 73 1.84 19.72 3.63
C LEU A 73 1.37 18.55 2.77
N ASP A 74 2.21 17.52 2.55
CA ASP A 74 1.83 16.31 1.80
C ASP A 74 0.55 15.66 2.36
N ASN A 75 0.48 15.52 3.69
CA ASN A 75 -0.68 14.92 4.35
C ASN A 75 -1.93 15.80 4.29
N ILE A 76 -1.80 17.12 4.53
CA ILE A 76 -2.93 18.04 4.48
C ILE A 76 -3.47 18.20 3.07
N VAL A 77 -2.61 18.29 2.05
CA VAL A 77 -3.05 18.36 0.66
C VAL A 77 -3.83 17.10 0.26
N LEU A 78 -3.36 15.92 0.66
CA LEU A 78 -4.10 14.67 0.43
C LEU A 78 -5.47 14.69 1.14
N LEU A 79 -5.49 15.06 2.43
CA LEU A 79 -6.71 15.16 3.23
C LEU A 79 -7.73 16.11 2.62
N LEU A 80 -7.30 17.29 2.16
CA LEU A 80 -8.16 18.27 1.51
C LEU A 80 -8.70 17.74 0.19
N GLY A 81 -7.86 17.10 -0.63
CA GLY A 81 -8.29 16.45 -1.87
C GLY A 81 -9.41 15.43 -1.64
N ILE A 82 -9.24 14.57 -0.64
CA ILE A 82 -10.26 13.58 -0.25
C ILE A 82 -11.52 14.27 0.27
N SER A 83 -11.38 15.25 1.16
CA SER A 83 -12.50 15.93 1.78
C SER A 83 -13.33 16.71 0.75
N TYR A 84 -12.70 17.41 -0.19
CA TYR A 84 -13.40 18.08 -1.29
C TYR A 84 -14.07 17.08 -2.23
N TYR A 85 -13.43 15.94 -2.51
CA TYR A 85 -14.05 14.85 -3.27
C TYR A 85 -15.32 14.34 -2.58
N LYS A 86 -15.25 14.03 -1.28
CA LYS A 86 -16.38 13.55 -0.47
C LYS A 86 -17.50 14.59 -0.33
N LEU A 87 -17.15 15.87 -0.22
CA LEU A 87 -18.11 16.97 -0.15
C LEU A 87 -18.63 17.42 -1.54
N GLY A 88 -18.14 16.83 -2.64
CA GLY A 88 -18.54 17.22 -4.00
C GLY A 88 -18.11 18.63 -4.41
N GLN A 89 -17.09 19.21 -3.78
CA GLN A 89 -16.63 20.58 -4.00
C GLN A 89 -15.71 20.66 -5.24
N THR A 90 -16.30 20.60 -6.43
CA THR A 90 -15.60 20.47 -7.72
C THR A 90 -14.60 21.61 -7.99
N LYS A 91 -14.98 22.87 -7.71
CA LYS A 91 -14.11 24.04 -7.88
C LYS A 91 -12.87 23.95 -6.97
N LYS A 92 -13.07 23.76 -5.66
CA LYS A 92 -11.96 23.68 -4.70
C LYS A 92 -11.02 22.51 -5.01
N LEU A 93 -11.56 21.34 -5.38
CA LEU A 93 -10.73 20.20 -5.78
C LEU A 93 -9.93 20.51 -7.06
N PHE A 94 -10.53 21.19 -8.04
CA PHE A 94 -9.82 21.60 -9.25
C PHE A 94 -8.68 22.56 -8.92
N ASP A 95 -8.93 23.58 -8.11
CA ASP A 95 -7.94 24.60 -7.75
C ASP A 95 -6.77 23.96 -6.97
N LEU A 96 -7.07 23.08 -6.01
CA LEU A 96 -6.07 22.30 -5.28
C LEU A 96 -5.21 21.44 -6.22
N PHE A 97 -5.84 20.75 -7.17
CA PHE A 97 -5.14 19.95 -8.18
C PHE A 97 -4.22 20.82 -9.03
N ILE A 98 -4.70 21.95 -9.56
CA ILE A 98 -3.91 22.85 -10.40
C ILE A 98 -2.67 23.37 -9.64
N ARG A 99 -2.82 23.66 -8.35
CA ARG A 99 -1.75 24.16 -7.48
C ARG A 99 -0.67 23.10 -7.21
N TYR A 100 -1.07 21.87 -6.89
CA TYR A 100 -0.13 20.88 -6.35
C TYR A 100 0.24 19.73 -7.28
N VAL A 101 -0.51 19.49 -8.37
CA VAL A 101 -0.22 18.33 -9.24
C VAL A 101 1.22 18.37 -9.73
N SER A 102 1.71 19.52 -10.22
CA SER A 102 3.08 19.69 -10.73
C SER A 102 4.08 20.23 -9.70
N SER A 103 3.68 20.30 -8.43
CA SER A 103 4.56 20.79 -7.36
C SER A 103 5.51 19.69 -6.90
N ASP A 104 6.75 20.06 -6.54
CA ASP A 104 7.71 19.18 -5.89
C ASP A 104 7.67 19.24 -4.35
N TYR A 105 6.79 20.08 -3.79
CA TYR A 105 6.56 20.17 -2.35
C TYR A 105 5.79 18.98 -1.77
N ILE A 106 5.08 18.23 -2.63
CA ILE A 106 4.32 17.04 -2.22
C ILE A 106 4.81 15.80 -2.97
N SER A 107 4.63 14.63 -2.33
CA SER A 107 5.11 13.37 -2.86
C SER A 107 4.42 13.01 -4.18
N VAL A 108 5.11 12.23 -5.02
CA VAL A 108 4.54 11.68 -6.26
C VAL A 108 3.27 10.86 -5.98
N ASP A 109 3.20 10.17 -4.84
CA ASP A 109 2.02 9.39 -4.46
C ASP A 109 0.82 10.27 -4.15
N THR A 110 1.01 11.38 -3.44
CA THR A 110 -0.05 12.37 -3.19
C THR A 110 -0.48 13.03 -4.49
N ARG A 111 0.46 13.38 -5.38
CA ARG A 111 0.14 13.88 -6.72
C ARG A 111 -0.73 12.89 -7.53
N LYS A 112 -0.39 11.59 -7.49
CA LYS A 112 -1.17 10.52 -8.12
C LYS A 112 -2.58 10.40 -7.52
N LYS A 113 -2.69 10.46 -6.20
CA LYS A 113 -3.98 10.42 -5.50
C LYS A 113 -4.85 11.63 -5.83
N LEU A 114 -4.30 12.85 -5.82
CA LEU A 114 -5.00 14.06 -6.25
C LEU A 114 -5.52 13.92 -7.69
N PHE A 115 -4.67 13.43 -8.60
CA PHE A 115 -5.09 13.16 -9.97
C PHE A 115 -6.28 12.20 -10.02
N ILE A 116 -6.25 11.10 -9.27
CA ILE A 116 -7.34 10.13 -9.21
C ILE A 116 -8.63 10.78 -8.72
N TYR A 117 -8.59 11.53 -7.62
CA TYR A 117 -9.77 12.21 -7.07
C TYR A 117 -10.38 13.20 -8.07
N SER A 118 -9.55 14.05 -8.67
CA SER A 118 -10.00 15.02 -9.66
C SER A 118 -10.54 14.35 -10.92
N ASN A 119 -9.82 13.36 -11.46
CA ASN A 119 -10.23 12.63 -12.66
C ASN A 119 -11.58 11.94 -12.45
N ASN A 120 -11.74 11.18 -11.37
CA ASN A 120 -12.94 10.39 -11.13
C ASN A 120 -14.14 11.28 -10.81
N LEU A 121 -13.95 12.35 -10.01
CA LEU A 121 -15.03 13.28 -9.73
C LEU A 121 -15.55 13.95 -11.01
N PHE A 122 -14.65 14.44 -11.87
CA PHE A 122 -15.07 15.13 -13.09
C PHE A 122 -15.64 14.19 -14.15
N ILE A 123 -15.24 12.92 -14.18
CA ILE A 123 -15.90 11.90 -15.00
C ILE A 123 -17.35 11.70 -14.52
N ARG A 124 -17.54 11.43 -13.23
CA ARG A 124 -18.88 11.16 -12.67
C ARG A 124 -19.80 12.38 -12.75
N LYS A 125 -19.26 13.59 -12.60
CA LYS A 125 -19.98 14.86 -12.77
C LYS A 125 -20.12 15.31 -14.22
N LYS A 126 -19.55 14.57 -15.20
CA LYS A 126 -19.55 14.91 -16.62
C LYS A 126 -18.95 16.30 -16.92
N GLU A 127 -17.99 16.75 -16.12
CA GLU A 127 -17.30 18.05 -16.27
C GLU A 127 -16.12 17.96 -17.27
N TRP A 128 -16.43 17.71 -18.55
CA TRP A 128 -15.43 17.38 -19.58
C TRP A 128 -14.34 18.44 -19.80
N LYS A 129 -14.69 19.73 -19.69
CA LYS A 129 -13.73 20.84 -19.84
C LYS A 129 -12.61 20.76 -18.79
N ARG A 130 -12.97 20.59 -17.52
CA ARG A 130 -12.00 20.43 -16.42
C ARG A 130 -11.26 19.09 -16.52
N LEU A 131 -11.97 18.01 -16.86
CA LEU A 131 -11.36 16.70 -17.06
C LEU A 131 -10.22 16.74 -18.09
N LYS A 132 -10.40 17.44 -19.21
CA LYS A 132 -9.36 17.60 -20.24
C LYS A 132 -8.10 18.25 -19.67
N ILE A 133 -8.25 19.26 -18.82
CA ILE A 133 -7.13 19.95 -18.16
C ILE A 133 -6.44 19.02 -17.16
N VAL A 134 -7.22 18.30 -16.32
CA VAL A 134 -6.70 17.33 -15.36
C VAL A 134 -5.88 16.25 -16.06
N LYS A 135 -6.41 15.65 -17.13
CA LYS A 135 -5.71 14.63 -17.92
C LYS A 135 -4.44 15.17 -18.59
N LYS A 136 -4.48 16.40 -19.13
CA LYS A 136 -3.31 17.03 -19.74
C LYS A 136 -2.21 17.28 -18.71
N LYS A 137 -2.53 17.92 -17.58
CA LYS A 137 -1.54 18.22 -16.54
C LYS A 137 -1.02 16.96 -15.84
N GLY A 138 -1.87 16.00 -15.53
CA GLY A 138 -1.48 14.77 -14.83
C GLY A 138 -0.85 13.68 -15.71
N LYS A 139 -0.64 13.92 -17.01
CA LYS A 139 -0.19 12.89 -17.96
C LYS A 139 1.10 12.18 -17.52
N TYR A 140 2.08 12.93 -16.99
CA TYR A 140 3.36 12.36 -16.54
C TYR A 140 3.22 11.47 -15.29
N LEU A 141 2.13 11.59 -14.52
CA LEU A 141 1.88 10.72 -13.36
C LEU A 141 1.42 9.31 -13.78
N ILE A 142 0.85 9.20 -14.98
CA ILE A 142 0.38 7.95 -15.58
C ILE A 142 1.56 7.23 -16.24
N ASP A 143 2.43 7.99 -16.92
CA ASP A 143 3.55 7.46 -17.70
C ASP A 143 4.81 7.33 -16.84
N SER A 144 5.00 6.19 -16.18
CA SER A 144 6.19 5.92 -15.34
C SER A 144 7.24 5.07 -16.06
N GLY A 145 7.32 5.19 -17.39
CA GLY A 145 8.27 4.44 -18.22
C GLY A 145 7.89 2.97 -18.34
N ARG A 146 7.93 2.45 -19.57
CA ARG A 146 8.07 1.01 -19.79
C ARG A 146 9.54 0.70 -19.65
N TYR A 147 9.92 0.00 -18.59
CA TYR A 147 11.24 -0.62 -18.54
C TYR A 147 11.26 -1.70 -19.62
N LEU A 148 11.95 -1.43 -20.73
CA LEU A 148 12.03 -2.32 -21.89
C LEU A 148 13.11 -3.40 -21.74
N TRP A 149 13.62 -3.62 -20.52
CA TRP A 149 14.53 -4.74 -20.31
C TRP A 149 13.72 -6.02 -20.16
N ARG A 150 14.18 -7.08 -20.81
CA ARG A 150 13.60 -8.43 -20.70
C ARG A 150 14.61 -9.34 -20.04
N LEU A 151 14.17 -10.09 -19.05
CA LEU A 151 14.96 -11.17 -18.49
C LEU A 151 15.12 -12.30 -19.51
N LYS A 152 16.26 -12.97 -19.48
CA LYS A 152 16.57 -14.09 -20.37
C LYS A 152 16.20 -15.44 -19.72
N GLY A 153 16.20 -16.49 -20.53
CA GLY A 153 15.99 -17.87 -20.09
C GLY A 153 14.68 -18.09 -19.33
N LYS A 154 14.74 -18.86 -18.24
CA LYS A 154 13.58 -19.23 -17.41
C LYS A 154 12.85 -18.03 -16.78
N PHE A 155 13.49 -16.86 -16.75
CA PHE A 155 12.93 -15.63 -16.18
C PHE A 155 12.20 -14.74 -17.20
N SER A 156 12.27 -15.06 -18.49
CA SER A 156 11.60 -14.30 -19.56
C SER A 156 10.06 -14.25 -19.46
N LYS A 157 9.47 -15.16 -18.66
CA LYS A 157 8.03 -15.25 -18.38
C LYS A 157 7.53 -14.31 -17.28
N PHE A 158 8.43 -13.66 -16.56
CA PHE A 158 8.10 -12.65 -15.55
C PHE A 158 8.12 -11.27 -16.18
N ASP A 159 7.20 -10.43 -15.73
CA ASP A 159 7.00 -9.09 -16.28
C ASP A 159 7.60 -8.07 -15.30
N PRO A 160 8.68 -7.38 -15.69
CA PRO A 160 9.24 -6.28 -14.93
C PRO A 160 8.16 -5.30 -14.54
N MET A 161 8.18 -4.83 -13.29
CA MET A 161 7.18 -3.92 -12.72
C MET A 161 5.81 -4.53 -12.41
N VAL A 162 5.55 -5.79 -12.79
CA VAL A 162 4.29 -6.46 -12.44
C VAL A 162 4.53 -7.48 -11.33
N ASN A 163 5.39 -8.46 -11.58
CA ASN A 163 5.65 -9.56 -10.65
C ASN A 163 7.12 -9.86 -10.42
N ILE A 164 8.04 -9.16 -11.10
CA ILE A 164 9.46 -9.17 -10.77
C ILE A 164 9.98 -7.74 -10.67
N PHE A 165 10.75 -7.48 -9.61
CA PHE A 165 11.25 -6.16 -9.28
C PHE A 165 12.72 -6.27 -8.87
N LYS A 166 13.55 -5.35 -9.34
CA LYS A 166 14.91 -5.19 -8.80
C LYS A 166 14.79 -4.75 -7.34
N LEU A 167 15.57 -5.37 -6.46
CA LEU A 167 15.61 -4.98 -5.06
C LEU A 167 16.35 -3.64 -4.93
N ARG A 168 15.67 -2.62 -4.39
CA ARG A 168 16.24 -1.30 -4.15
C ARG A 168 16.39 -1.10 -2.65
N GLU A 169 17.40 -0.33 -2.25
CA GLU A 169 17.58 0.08 -0.84
C GLU A 169 17.51 -1.09 0.16
N GLY A 170 17.96 -2.30 -0.23
CA GLY A 170 18.00 -3.49 0.62
C GLY A 170 16.66 -4.17 0.93
N ASN A 171 15.54 -3.44 1.01
CA ASN A 171 14.24 -4.02 1.39
C ASN A 171 13.03 -3.42 0.68
N LEU A 172 13.23 -2.51 -0.30
CA LEU A 172 12.15 -1.80 -0.98
C LEU A 172 12.06 -2.28 -2.43
N ILE A 173 10.85 -2.61 -2.87
CA ILE A 173 10.58 -3.01 -4.25
C ILE A 173 9.41 -2.25 -4.85
N GLY A 174 9.43 -2.14 -6.18
CA GLY A 174 8.31 -1.62 -6.96
C GLY A 174 8.03 -0.14 -6.76
N GLU A 175 7.06 0.35 -7.53
CA GLU A 175 6.64 1.75 -7.52
C GLU A 175 5.13 1.82 -7.71
N ASN A 176 4.45 2.69 -6.97
CA ASN A 176 3.01 2.87 -7.10
C ASN A 176 2.64 3.41 -8.48
N ARG A 177 1.51 2.99 -9.04
CA ARG A 177 1.08 3.38 -10.39
C ARG A 177 -0.37 3.85 -10.41
N ILE A 178 -0.76 4.44 -11.53
CA ILE A 178 -2.16 4.72 -11.85
C ILE A 178 -2.59 3.76 -12.96
N PHE A 179 -3.72 3.11 -12.77
CA PHE A 179 -4.42 2.40 -13.85
C PHE A 179 -5.61 3.23 -14.31
N ILE A 180 -5.73 3.48 -15.62
CA ILE A 180 -6.90 4.13 -16.22
C ILE A 180 -7.75 3.06 -16.90
N SER A 181 -9.04 3.02 -16.55
CA SER A 181 -9.95 2.06 -17.14
C SER A 181 -10.22 2.38 -18.61
N ASP A 182 -10.07 1.40 -19.49
CA ASP A 182 -10.33 1.49 -20.93
C ASP A 182 -11.82 1.25 -21.29
N ARG A 183 -12.54 0.57 -20.41
CA ARG A 183 -13.97 0.29 -20.46
C ARG A 183 -14.55 0.27 -19.04
N ASN A 184 -15.83 -0.03 -18.89
CA ASN A 184 -16.39 -0.27 -17.55
C ASN A 184 -15.86 -1.61 -17.03
N LEU A 185 -15.38 -1.63 -15.79
CA LEU A 185 -14.76 -2.80 -15.15
C LEU A 185 -15.16 -2.85 -13.68
N THR A 186 -15.06 -4.05 -13.10
CA THR A 186 -15.01 -4.24 -11.65
C THR A 186 -13.57 -4.14 -11.15
N LEU A 187 -13.38 -3.86 -9.86
CA LEU A 187 -12.06 -3.85 -9.24
C LEU A 187 -11.40 -5.25 -9.24
N ILE A 188 -12.20 -6.32 -9.23
CA ILE A 188 -11.72 -7.70 -9.35
C ILE A 188 -11.09 -7.94 -10.74
N GLU A 189 -11.74 -7.46 -11.80
CA GLU A 189 -11.17 -7.57 -13.16
C GLU A 189 -9.87 -6.78 -13.28
N ILE A 190 -9.80 -5.59 -12.68
CA ILE A 190 -8.57 -4.79 -12.62
C ILE A 190 -7.48 -5.54 -11.84
N ALA A 191 -7.80 -6.12 -10.68
CA ALA A 191 -6.87 -6.90 -9.87
C ALA A 191 -6.25 -8.06 -10.68
N LYS A 192 -7.10 -8.82 -11.39
CA LYS A 192 -6.68 -9.93 -12.27
C LYS A 192 -5.79 -9.45 -13.42
N LYS A 193 -6.17 -8.35 -14.09
CA LYS A 193 -5.41 -7.76 -15.21
C LYS A 193 -4.02 -7.30 -14.75
N LEU A 194 -3.93 -6.78 -13.53
CA LEU A 194 -2.71 -6.19 -12.99
C LEU A 194 -1.89 -7.12 -12.09
N ASP A 195 -2.28 -8.38 -11.91
CA ASP A 195 -1.55 -9.28 -11.00
C ASP A 195 -1.52 -8.79 -9.54
N MET A 196 -2.65 -8.25 -9.09
CA MET A 196 -2.86 -7.69 -7.76
C MET A 196 -3.86 -8.52 -6.97
N GLY A 197 -3.81 -8.42 -5.65
CA GLY A 197 -4.86 -8.95 -4.79
C GLY A 197 -6.08 -8.04 -4.82
N TYR A 198 -7.28 -8.61 -4.71
CA TYR A 198 -8.49 -7.79 -4.63
C TYR A 198 -8.49 -6.88 -3.39
N ASP A 199 -8.25 -7.43 -2.20
CA ASP A 199 -8.25 -6.63 -0.97
C ASP A 199 -7.16 -5.57 -0.99
N GLU A 200 -6.01 -5.87 -1.60
CA GLU A 200 -4.91 -4.91 -1.78
C GLU A 200 -5.36 -3.69 -2.59
N LEU A 201 -6.03 -3.89 -3.74
CA LEU A 201 -6.59 -2.77 -4.51
C LEU A 201 -7.71 -2.06 -3.77
N LYS A 202 -8.61 -2.80 -3.13
CA LYS A 202 -9.76 -2.24 -2.40
C LYS A 202 -9.29 -1.34 -1.26
N ILE A 203 -8.35 -1.82 -0.45
CA ILE A 203 -7.79 -1.11 0.70
C ILE A 203 -7.05 0.14 0.25
N ALA A 204 -6.28 0.08 -0.84
CA ALA A 204 -5.56 1.25 -1.36
C ALA A 204 -6.49 2.27 -2.06
N ASN A 205 -7.75 1.93 -2.31
CA ASN A 205 -8.73 2.77 -3.00
C ASN A 205 -10.08 2.83 -2.27
N PRO A 206 -10.12 3.32 -1.01
CA PRO A 206 -11.33 3.27 -0.18
C PRO A 206 -12.50 4.16 -0.68
N HIS A 207 -12.28 4.96 -1.72
CA HIS A 207 -13.28 5.88 -2.28
C HIS A 207 -13.78 5.48 -3.67
N VAL A 208 -13.25 4.39 -4.21
CA VAL A 208 -13.63 3.85 -5.51
C VAL A 208 -14.71 2.79 -5.29
N ASP A 209 -15.77 2.82 -6.11
CA ASP A 209 -16.78 1.75 -6.11
C ASP A 209 -16.15 0.47 -6.69
N PRO A 210 -16.07 -0.63 -5.93
CA PRO A 210 -15.41 -1.84 -6.42
C PRO A 210 -16.20 -2.56 -7.53
N PHE A 211 -17.48 -2.24 -7.74
CA PHE A 211 -18.34 -2.90 -8.72
C PHE A 211 -18.54 -2.08 -10.00
N ASP A 212 -18.32 -0.77 -9.96
CA ASP A 212 -18.57 0.13 -11.08
C ASP A 212 -17.44 1.15 -11.28
N ILE A 213 -16.36 0.70 -11.94
CA ILE A 213 -15.28 1.57 -12.43
C ILE A 213 -15.63 2.01 -13.84
N LEU A 214 -15.95 3.28 -14.03
CA LEU A 214 -16.35 3.80 -15.34
C LEU A 214 -15.14 3.91 -16.28
N LYS A 215 -15.40 3.82 -17.59
CA LYS A 215 -14.40 4.12 -18.60
C LYS A 215 -13.73 5.48 -18.35
N GLY A 216 -12.41 5.47 -18.29
CA GLY A 216 -11.56 6.64 -18.05
C GLY A 216 -11.31 6.95 -16.58
N GLU A 217 -11.99 6.29 -15.63
CA GLU A 217 -11.66 6.41 -14.20
C GLU A 217 -10.29 5.82 -13.90
N ALA A 218 -9.70 6.35 -12.84
CA ALA A 218 -8.35 6.04 -12.39
C ALA A 218 -8.40 5.25 -11.07
N VAL A 219 -7.52 4.26 -10.96
CA VAL A 219 -7.32 3.43 -9.76
C VAL A 219 -5.85 3.51 -9.34
N PHE A 220 -5.61 3.70 -8.05
CA PHE A 220 -4.27 3.65 -7.47
C PHE A 220 -3.81 2.21 -7.38
N VAL A 221 -2.61 1.91 -7.87
CA VAL A 221 -2.03 0.57 -7.87
C VAL A 221 -0.85 0.55 -6.87
N PRO A 222 -1.03 0.01 -5.65
CA PRO A 222 -0.03 0.01 -4.59
C PRO A 222 1.07 -1.03 -4.84
N ARG A 223 2.08 -0.69 -5.64
CA ARG A 223 3.16 -1.63 -6.00
C ARG A 223 4.45 -1.45 -5.23
N ARG A 224 4.61 -0.32 -4.53
CA ARG A 224 5.76 -0.08 -3.68
C ARG A 224 5.59 -0.81 -2.35
N ARG A 225 6.48 -1.76 -2.05
CA ARG A 225 6.36 -2.66 -0.89
C ARG A 225 7.70 -2.89 -0.21
N LEU A 226 7.64 -3.17 1.08
CA LEU A 226 8.77 -3.69 1.85
C LEU A 226 8.76 -5.23 1.84
N LEU A 227 9.90 -5.93 1.90
CA LEU A 227 9.84 -7.39 2.09
C LEU A 227 9.40 -7.69 3.53
N PRO A 228 8.81 -8.89 3.78
CA PRO A 228 8.30 -9.27 5.10
C PRO A 228 9.35 -9.28 6.23
N GLN A 229 10.63 -9.44 5.92
CA GLN A 229 11.74 -9.39 6.90
C GLN A 229 12.96 -8.70 6.30
N GLN A 230 13.83 -8.17 7.16
CA GLN A 230 15.01 -7.41 6.74
C GLN A 230 16.20 -8.33 6.43
N ASP A 231 16.33 -9.41 7.20
CA ASP A 231 17.29 -10.50 7.12
C ASP A 231 16.72 -11.67 6.29
N PHE A 232 16.26 -11.38 5.07
CA PHE A 232 15.78 -12.44 4.18
C PHE A 232 16.94 -13.21 3.55
N GLU A 233 16.70 -14.48 3.26
CA GLU A 233 17.59 -15.37 2.53
C GLU A 233 17.16 -15.43 1.05
N PHE A 234 18.10 -15.26 0.13
CA PHE A 234 17.84 -15.49 -1.29
C PHE A 234 17.48 -16.95 -1.54
N GLY A 235 16.48 -17.20 -2.38
CA GLY A 235 15.99 -18.54 -2.66
C GLY A 235 14.96 -19.07 -1.65
N THR A 236 14.55 -18.27 -0.66
CA THR A 236 13.46 -18.60 0.27
C THR A 236 12.15 -17.95 -0.16
N VAL A 237 11.04 -18.68 -0.06
CA VAL A 237 9.69 -18.16 -0.30
C VAL A 237 9.15 -17.56 0.99
N TYR A 238 8.82 -16.27 0.98
CA TYR A 238 8.20 -15.57 2.10
C TYR A 238 6.73 -15.29 1.81
N ILE A 239 5.84 -15.52 2.76
CA ILE A 239 4.42 -15.20 2.65
C ILE A 239 4.04 -14.36 3.87
N ASN A 240 3.43 -13.20 3.62
CA ASN A 240 2.80 -12.40 4.67
C ASN A 240 1.28 -12.51 4.53
N LEU A 241 0.63 -13.17 5.49
CA LEU A 241 -0.81 -13.41 5.50
C LEU A 241 -1.62 -12.11 5.62
N SER A 242 -1.15 -11.14 6.43
CA SER A 242 -1.84 -9.84 6.57
C SER A 242 -1.89 -9.06 5.25
N GLU A 243 -0.87 -9.25 4.42
CA GLU A 243 -0.77 -8.65 3.09
C GLU A 243 -1.38 -9.53 2.00
N LYS A 244 -1.56 -10.82 2.28
CA LYS A 244 -1.99 -11.84 1.32
C LYS A 244 -1.07 -11.87 0.10
N ARG A 245 0.23 -11.85 0.36
CA ARG A 245 1.25 -11.76 -0.69
C ARG A 245 2.46 -12.66 -0.43
N LEU A 246 2.95 -13.24 -1.52
CA LEU A 246 4.16 -14.05 -1.59
C LEU A 246 5.31 -13.22 -2.16
N TYR A 247 6.50 -13.47 -1.64
CA TYR A 247 7.77 -12.88 -2.03
C TYR A 247 8.81 -13.98 -2.23
N TYR A 248 9.59 -13.89 -3.30
CA TYR A 248 10.69 -14.80 -3.59
C TYR A 248 11.91 -13.97 -4.01
N PRO A 249 12.74 -13.52 -3.05
CA PRO A 249 14.02 -12.88 -3.34
C PRO A 249 14.99 -13.87 -3.99
N LEU A 250 15.68 -13.45 -5.04
CA LEU A 250 16.66 -14.25 -5.77
C LEU A 250 17.75 -13.38 -6.41
N ILE A 251 18.88 -14.00 -6.77
CA ILE A 251 19.92 -13.37 -7.60
C ILE A 251 19.72 -13.80 -9.06
N ILE A 252 19.73 -12.85 -9.97
CA ILE A 252 19.68 -13.08 -11.42
C ILE A 252 20.82 -12.30 -12.04
N ASP A 253 21.73 -12.98 -12.74
CA ASP A 253 22.87 -12.38 -13.41
C ASP A 253 23.70 -11.44 -12.50
N GLY A 254 23.88 -11.83 -11.23
CA GLY A 254 24.62 -11.08 -10.21
C GLY A 254 23.82 -9.98 -9.49
N ASP A 255 22.61 -9.66 -9.97
CA ASP A 255 21.76 -8.61 -9.41
C ASP A 255 20.65 -9.19 -8.51
N PRO A 256 20.28 -8.52 -7.40
CA PRO A 256 19.18 -8.94 -6.55
C PRO A 256 17.81 -8.53 -7.10
N TYR A 257 16.90 -9.50 -7.20
CA TYR A 257 15.51 -9.34 -7.61
C TYR A 257 14.57 -9.94 -6.57
N VAL A 258 13.30 -9.54 -6.64
CA VAL A 258 12.21 -10.14 -5.88
C VAL A 258 11.05 -10.40 -6.82
N ILE A 259 10.65 -11.67 -6.89
CA ILE A 259 9.40 -12.08 -7.52
C ILE A 259 8.29 -12.00 -6.48
N THR A 260 7.12 -11.50 -6.84
CA THR A 260 6.01 -11.38 -5.90
C THR A 260 4.65 -11.62 -6.54
N PHE A 261 3.78 -12.32 -5.82
CA PHE A 261 2.44 -12.71 -6.28
C PHE A 261 1.40 -12.49 -5.20
N PRO A 262 0.18 -12.05 -5.56
CA PRO A 262 -0.93 -12.08 -4.62
C PRO A 262 -1.33 -13.54 -4.34
N VAL A 263 -1.78 -13.81 -3.12
CA VAL A 263 -2.23 -15.14 -2.70
C VAL A 263 -3.62 -15.06 -2.05
N GLY A 264 -4.41 -16.12 -2.17
CA GLY A 264 -5.58 -16.35 -1.33
C GLY A 264 -5.18 -17.18 -0.11
N ILE A 265 -5.72 -16.85 1.05
CA ILE A 265 -5.36 -17.50 2.32
C ILE A 265 -6.58 -18.11 3.01
N GLY A 266 -6.31 -18.83 4.09
CA GLY A 266 -7.33 -19.43 4.96
C GLY A 266 -8.32 -18.42 5.52
N THR A 267 -9.55 -18.87 5.78
CA THR A 267 -10.52 -18.09 6.56
C THR A 267 -10.15 -18.07 8.04
N ASP A 268 -10.85 -17.27 8.84
CA ASP A 268 -10.67 -17.25 10.30
C ASP A 268 -10.96 -18.61 10.96
N ASN A 269 -11.89 -19.38 10.37
CA ASN A 269 -12.26 -20.73 10.83
C ASN A 269 -11.30 -21.82 10.34
N ALA A 270 -10.51 -21.55 9.30
CA ALA A 270 -9.56 -22.48 8.71
C ALA A 270 -8.29 -21.74 8.29
N LYS A 271 -7.51 -21.32 9.30
CA LYS A 271 -6.36 -20.44 9.12
C LYS A 271 -5.23 -21.10 8.34
N SER A 272 -4.52 -20.27 7.57
CA SER A 272 -3.25 -20.69 6.98
C SER A 272 -2.17 -20.87 8.05
N PRO A 273 -1.24 -21.82 7.87
CA PRO A 273 -0.21 -22.09 8.86
C PRO A 273 0.81 -20.93 8.94
N ILE A 274 1.31 -20.66 10.15
CA ILE A 274 2.41 -19.71 10.41
C ILE A 274 3.64 -20.51 10.84
N GLY A 275 4.82 -20.14 10.35
CA GLY A 275 6.08 -20.80 10.70
C GLY A 275 6.98 -21.03 9.49
N GLU A 276 7.99 -21.87 9.69
CA GLU A 276 8.95 -22.26 8.66
C GLU A 276 8.67 -23.67 8.13
N PHE A 277 8.70 -23.81 6.81
CA PHE A 277 8.40 -25.03 6.08
C PHE A 277 9.42 -25.23 4.95
N LYS A 278 9.31 -26.36 4.25
CA LYS A 278 10.04 -26.63 3.00
C LYS A 278 9.08 -27.19 1.96
N ILE A 279 9.36 -26.99 0.69
CA ILE A 279 8.63 -27.67 -0.39
C ILE A 279 9.06 -29.14 -0.42
N THR A 280 8.19 -30.07 -0.03
CA THR A 280 8.52 -31.51 0.01
C THR A 280 8.03 -32.26 -1.23
N GLN A 281 6.90 -31.85 -1.78
CA GLN A 281 6.29 -32.44 -2.96
C GLN A 281 5.92 -31.36 -3.98
N LYS A 282 6.01 -31.72 -5.26
CA LYS A 282 5.62 -30.89 -6.39
C LYS A 282 4.84 -31.76 -7.38
N LYS A 283 3.59 -31.41 -7.69
CA LYS A 283 2.75 -32.14 -8.63
C LYS A 283 2.24 -31.20 -9.72
N LYS A 284 2.45 -31.58 -10.99
CA LYS A 284 1.80 -30.94 -12.14
C LYS A 284 0.41 -31.55 -12.31
N ASN A 285 -0.59 -30.73 -12.60
CA ASN A 285 -1.98 -31.14 -12.82
C ASN A 285 -2.45 -32.14 -11.75
N PRO A 286 -2.47 -31.74 -10.46
CA PRO A 286 -2.79 -32.66 -9.36
C PRO A 286 -4.25 -33.12 -9.41
N GLU A 287 -4.54 -34.39 -9.11
CA GLU A 287 -5.86 -34.70 -8.56
C GLU A 287 -6.02 -34.10 -7.16
N TRP A 288 -7.25 -33.79 -6.79
CA TRP A 288 -7.59 -33.36 -5.44
C TRP A 288 -8.30 -34.50 -4.71
N VAL A 289 -7.58 -35.13 -3.77
CA VAL A 289 -8.18 -36.05 -2.81
C VAL A 289 -8.94 -35.21 -1.79
N VAL A 290 -10.27 -35.33 -1.76
CA VAL A 290 -11.11 -34.45 -0.95
C VAL A 290 -10.96 -34.84 0.52
N PRO A 291 -10.48 -33.92 1.40
CA PRO A 291 -10.34 -34.18 2.82
C PRO A 291 -11.66 -34.66 3.43
N LYS A 292 -11.58 -35.55 4.41
CA LYS A 292 -12.77 -36.10 5.10
C LYS A 292 -13.66 -34.99 5.66
N SER A 293 -13.06 -33.97 6.30
CA SER A 293 -13.80 -32.82 6.84
C SER A 293 -14.61 -32.07 5.78
N ILE A 294 -14.06 -31.86 4.58
CA ILE A 294 -14.77 -31.19 3.49
C ILE A 294 -15.88 -32.07 2.93
N ARG A 295 -15.72 -33.40 2.90
CA ARG A 295 -16.81 -34.32 2.53
C ARG A 295 -17.88 -34.47 3.60
N GLU A 296 -17.57 -34.20 4.87
CA GLU A 296 -18.56 -34.11 5.94
C GLU A 296 -19.41 -32.84 5.80
N GLU A 297 -18.80 -31.72 5.39
CA GLU A 297 -19.50 -30.47 5.08
C GLU A 297 -20.32 -30.53 3.78
N ASP A 298 -19.81 -31.20 2.74
CA ASP A 298 -20.49 -31.43 1.47
C ASP A 298 -20.35 -32.90 1.02
N PRO A 299 -21.29 -33.78 1.42
CA PRO A 299 -21.28 -35.20 1.06
C PRO A 299 -21.44 -35.49 -0.43
N SER A 300 -21.81 -34.50 -1.24
CA SER A 300 -21.96 -34.68 -2.70
C SER A 300 -20.62 -34.73 -3.43
N LEU A 301 -19.53 -34.29 -2.79
CA LEU A 301 -18.20 -34.27 -3.39
C LEU A 301 -17.64 -35.68 -3.59
N PRO A 302 -17.08 -36.00 -4.77
CA PRO A 302 -16.43 -37.29 -4.98
C PRO A 302 -15.19 -37.42 -4.07
N PRO A 303 -14.74 -38.63 -3.74
CA PRO A 303 -13.53 -38.83 -2.94
C PRO A 303 -12.28 -38.25 -3.61
N VAL A 304 -12.27 -38.20 -4.95
CA VAL A 304 -11.19 -37.64 -5.76
C VAL A 304 -11.78 -36.80 -6.89
N VAL A 305 -11.31 -35.57 -7.02
CA VAL A 305 -11.57 -34.72 -8.19
C VAL A 305 -10.37 -34.82 -9.14
N PRO A 306 -10.56 -35.27 -10.39
CA PRO A 306 -9.46 -35.44 -11.34
C PRO A 306 -8.86 -34.10 -11.76
N PRO A 307 -7.67 -34.08 -12.40
CA PRO A 307 -7.12 -32.88 -12.99
C PRO A 307 -8.07 -32.28 -14.04
N GLY A 308 -8.23 -30.96 -14.05
CA GLY A 308 -9.10 -30.29 -15.01
C GLY A 308 -9.38 -28.82 -14.65
N PRO A 309 -10.13 -28.09 -15.50
CA PRO A 309 -10.45 -26.68 -15.28
C PRO A 309 -11.15 -26.39 -13.95
N ASP A 310 -11.97 -27.33 -13.48
CA ASP A 310 -12.78 -27.19 -12.26
C ASP A 310 -12.05 -27.66 -11.00
N ASN A 311 -10.89 -28.31 -11.15
CA ASN A 311 -10.12 -28.81 -10.02
C ASN A 311 -9.69 -27.63 -9.12
N PRO A 312 -10.03 -27.65 -7.82
CA PRO A 312 -9.77 -26.53 -6.92
C PRO A 312 -8.28 -26.33 -6.61
N LEU A 313 -7.44 -27.35 -6.84
CA LEU A 313 -5.98 -27.24 -6.76
C LEU A 313 -5.35 -26.57 -7.99
N GLY A 314 -6.13 -26.38 -9.06
CA GLY A 314 -5.68 -25.78 -10.30
C GLY A 314 -4.59 -26.61 -10.99
N VAL A 315 -3.61 -25.92 -11.57
CA VAL A 315 -2.64 -26.52 -12.50
C VAL A 315 -1.37 -27.04 -11.84
N ARG A 316 -1.02 -26.55 -10.64
CA ARG A 316 0.19 -26.96 -9.90
C ARG A 316 -0.11 -26.97 -8.40
N ALA A 317 0.51 -27.91 -7.69
CA ALA A 317 0.50 -27.95 -6.23
C ALA A 317 1.91 -28.25 -5.68
N MET A 318 2.25 -27.59 -4.58
CA MET A 318 3.50 -27.73 -3.84
C MET A 318 3.19 -27.91 -2.36
N ARG A 319 3.66 -29.02 -1.76
CA ARG A 319 3.35 -29.36 -0.36
C ARG A 319 4.27 -28.64 0.61
N LEU A 320 3.71 -28.11 1.69
CA LEU A 320 4.42 -27.43 2.76
C LEU A 320 4.81 -28.43 3.87
N GLY A 321 6.08 -28.83 3.90
CA GLY A 321 6.61 -29.78 4.87
C GLY A 321 5.90 -31.13 4.79
N TYR A 322 5.63 -31.71 5.96
CA TYR A 322 4.83 -32.93 6.10
C TYR A 322 3.38 -32.61 6.50
N THR A 323 2.92 -31.39 6.21
CA THR A 323 1.55 -30.95 6.50
C THR A 323 0.60 -31.26 5.35
N GLU A 324 -0.69 -31.10 5.60
CA GLU A 324 -1.73 -31.12 4.56
C GLU A 324 -1.85 -29.81 3.77
N TYR A 325 -1.11 -28.77 4.15
CA TYR A 325 -1.17 -27.48 3.49
C TYR A 325 -0.39 -27.47 2.18
N LEU A 326 -1.01 -26.86 1.18
CA LEU A 326 -0.47 -26.72 -0.16
C LEU A 326 -0.32 -25.24 -0.53
N LEU A 327 0.71 -24.94 -1.30
CA LEU A 327 0.76 -23.79 -2.19
C LEU A 327 0.31 -24.28 -3.57
N HIS A 328 -0.80 -23.76 -4.09
CA HIS A 328 -1.41 -24.32 -5.29
C HIS A 328 -2.15 -23.29 -6.15
N GLY A 329 -2.49 -23.66 -7.39
CA GLY A 329 -3.35 -22.87 -8.29
C GLY A 329 -4.80 -22.85 -7.83
N THR A 330 -5.73 -22.31 -8.61
CA THR A 330 -7.15 -22.44 -8.27
C THR A 330 -8.05 -22.24 -9.48
N SER A 331 -9.16 -22.98 -9.52
CA SER A 331 -10.29 -22.72 -10.43
C SER A 331 -11.07 -21.46 -10.01
N LYS A 332 -11.15 -21.16 -8.70
CA LYS A 332 -11.86 -20.00 -8.12
C LYS A 332 -10.99 -18.74 -8.10
N ARG A 333 -10.75 -18.16 -9.29
CA ARG A 333 -9.80 -17.04 -9.49
C ARG A 333 -10.15 -15.77 -8.70
N PHE A 334 -11.42 -15.53 -8.39
CA PHE A 334 -11.86 -14.34 -7.65
C PHE A 334 -11.38 -14.32 -6.18
N GLY A 335 -10.95 -15.46 -5.65
CA GLY A 335 -10.50 -15.60 -4.27
C GLY A 335 -9.06 -15.15 -3.98
N ILE A 336 -8.31 -14.75 -5.00
CA ILE A 336 -6.90 -14.34 -4.83
C ILE A 336 -6.82 -12.94 -4.21
N GLY A 337 -6.02 -12.81 -3.16
CA GLY A 337 -5.97 -11.61 -2.33
C GLY A 337 -7.15 -11.51 -1.36
N MET A 338 -7.80 -12.62 -1.00
CA MET A 338 -8.88 -12.72 -0.01
C MET A 338 -8.65 -13.89 0.98
N GLN A 339 -9.43 -13.91 2.08
CA GLN A 339 -9.48 -15.03 3.04
C GLN A 339 -10.64 -15.97 2.68
N VAL A 340 -10.38 -17.01 1.88
CA VAL A 340 -11.44 -17.83 1.25
C VAL A 340 -11.10 -19.31 1.12
N SER A 341 -9.95 -19.74 1.66
CA SER A 341 -9.54 -21.14 1.60
C SER A 341 -9.73 -21.85 2.94
N HIS A 342 -9.64 -23.18 2.90
CA HIS A 342 -9.55 -24.02 4.10
C HIS A 342 -8.08 -24.15 4.55
N GLY A 343 -7.38 -23.02 4.65
CA GLY A 343 -6.00 -22.91 5.13
C GLY A 343 -4.89 -23.01 4.08
N CYS A 344 -5.11 -23.66 2.93
CA CYS A 344 -4.11 -23.71 1.85
C CYS A 344 -3.85 -22.32 1.22
N ILE A 345 -2.65 -22.14 0.66
CA ILE A 345 -2.26 -20.91 -0.05
C ILE A 345 -2.61 -21.04 -1.53
N ARG A 346 -3.57 -20.23 -1.98
CA ARG A 346 -4.05 -20.21 -3.38
C ARG A 346 -3.32 -19.15 -4.19
N MET A 347 -3.02 -19.44 -5.44
CA MET A 347 -2.40 -18.54 -6.40
C MET A 347 -3.18 -18.55 -7.72
N TYR A 348 -3.03 -17.49 -8.53
CA TYR A 348 -3.47 -17.57 -9.92
C TYR A 348 -2.70 -18.68 -10.64
N ASN A 349 -3.37 -19.41 -11.53
CA ASN A 349 -2.75 -20.53 -12.27
C ASN A 349 -1.45 -20.13 -12.99
N LYS A 350 -1.45 -18.97 -13.66
CA LYS A 350 -0.25 -18.43 -14.33
C LYS A 350 0.92 -18.20 -13.37
N ASP A 351 0.65 -17.85 -12.11
CA ASP A 351 1.67 -17.46 -11.14
C ASP A 351 2.22 -18.67 -10.39
N VAL A 352 1.35 -19.63 -10.05
CA VAL A 352 1.82 -20.90 -9.48
C VAL A 352 2.66 -21.67 -10.50
N GLU A 353 2.34 -21.64 -11.80
CA GLU A 353 3.20 -22.23 -12.83
C GLU A 353 4.57 -21.55 -12.88
N ARG A 354 4.58 -20.21 -12.86
CA ARG A 354 5.82 -19.44 -12.84
C ARG A 354 6.71 -19.81 -11.67
N LEU A 355 6.15 -19.81 -10.46
CA LEU A 355 6.84 -20.15 -9.22
C LEU A 355 7.30 -21.63 -9.25
N PHE A 356 6.42 -22.54 -9.65
CA PHE A 356 6.69 -23.98 -9.71
C PHE A 356 7.93 -24.30 -10.53
N ASP A 357 8.18 -23.63 -11.65
CA ASP A 357 9.35 -23.96 -12.47
C ASP A 357 10.68 -23.41 -11.90
N ILE A 358 10.64 -22.46 -10.97
CA ILE A 358 11.87 -21.83 -10.43
C ILE A 358 12.23 -22.33 -9.02
N VAL A 359 11.26 -22.76 -8.22
CA VAL A 359 11.52 -23.36 -6.90
C VAL A 359 11.75 -24.87 -7.01
N HIS A 360 12.47 -25.46 -6.05
CA HIS A 360 12.81 -26.88 -6.05
C HIS A 360 12.29 -27.57 -4.77
N LYS A 361 12.30 -28.91 -4.76
CA LYS A 361 12.08 -29.64 -3.51
C LYS A 361 13.19 -29.26 -2.53
N GLY A 362 12.84 -28.96 -1.28
CA GLY A 362 13.77 -28.46 -0.26
C GLY A 362 13.79 -26.93 -0.13
N THR A 363 13.24 -26.17 -1.09
CA THR A 363 13.12 -24.70 -0.99
C THR A 363 12.39 -24.32 0.30
N LYS A 364 13.01 -23.45 1.11
CA LYS A 364 12.45 -22.94 2.38
C LYS A 364 11.24 -22.05 2.10
N VAL A 365 10.23 -22.15 2.96
CA VAL A 365 9.01 -21.34 2.93
C VAL A 365 8.79 -20.77 4.33
N VAL A 366 8.73 -19.45 4.47
CA VAL A 366 8.48 -18.76 5.74
C VAL A 366 7.15 -18.03 5.64
N ILE A 367 6.21 -18.38 6.51
CA ILE A 367 4.87 -17.79 6.55
C ILE A 367 4.70 -16.99 7.84
N THR A 368 4.35 -15.72 7.70
CA THR A 368 4.18 -14.77 8.80
C THR A 368 2.85 -14.02 8.70
N GLU A 369 2.42 -13.41 9.80
CA GLU A 369 1.23 -12.54 9.84
C GLU A 369 1.63 -11.18 10.45
N LYS A 370 2.28 -10.33 9.64
CA LYS A 370 2.75 -9.01 10.07
C LYS A 370 1.76 -7.94 9.60
N GLY A 371 1.02 -7.36 10.54
CA GLY A 371 0.04 -6.29 10.29
C GLY A 371 0.66 -4.97 9.82
N TYR A 372 1.97 -4.79 9.99
CA TYR A 372 2.74 -3.67 9.46
C TYR A 372 4.21 -4.06 9.25
N LYS A 373 4.93 -3.28 8.42
CA LYS A 373 6.37 -3.41 8.18
C LYS A 373 7.02 -2.03 8.32
N ILE A 374 8.20 -1.98 8.96
CA ILE A 374 9.02 -0.77 9.05
C ILE A 374 10.41 -1.10 8.51
N PHE A 375 10.96 -0.19 7.72
CA PHE A 375 12.31 -0.28 7.22
C PHE A 375 13.00 1.08 7.30
N LYS A 376 14.28 1.10 7.68
CA LYS A 376 15.10 2.32 7.73
C LYS A 376 16.33 2.11 6.87
N ASN A 377 16.50 2.99 5.87
CA ASN A 377 17.74 3.18 5.14
C ASN A 377 18.04 4.70 5.10
N SER A 378 18.15 5.31 3.91
CA SER A 378 18.18 6.77 3.73
C SER A 378 16.92 7.45 4.27
N LYS A 379 15.78 6.74 4.22
CA LYS A 379 14.50 7.13 4.79
C LYS A 379 13.90 6.02 5.65
N VAL A 380 13.00 6.39 6.54
CA VAL A 380 12.15 5.47 7.28
C VAL A 380 10.87 5.25 6.47
N TYR A 381 10.60 4.01 6.09
CA TYR A 381 9.38 3.59 5.44
C TYR A 381 8.49 2.83 6.42
N VAL A 382 7.19 3.05 6.30
CA VAL A 382 6.16 2.26 6.98
C VAL A 382 5.19 1.69 5.95
N GLU A 383 4.81 0.43 6.10
CA GLU A 383 3.74 -0.18 5.31
C GLU A 383 2.74 -0.80 6.27
N ILE A 384 1.47 -0.45 6.12
CA ILE A 384 0.39 -0.83 7.03
C ILE A 384 -0.60 -1.72 6.29
N PHE A 385 -0.99 -2.85 6.91
CA PHE A 385 -1.96 -3.78 6.36
C PHE A 385 -3.14 -4.05 7.25
N ASP A 386 -2.96 -4.14 8.56
CA ASP A 386 -4.05 -4.29 9.52
C ASP A 386 -3.53 -3.89 10.91
N LEU A 387 -3.82 -2.66 11.34
CA LEU A 387 -3.42 -2.19 12.66
C LEU A 387 -4.55 -2.38 13.67
N LYS A 388 -4.36 -3.33 14.59
CA LYS A 388 -5.17 -3.43 15.81
C LYS A 388 -4.73 -2.36 16.81
N ASN A 389 -5.56 -2.07 17.82
CA ASN A 389 -5.25 -1.02 18.80
C ASN A 389 -3.90 -1.24 19.52
N LYS A 390 -3.53 -2.49 19.80
CA LYS A 390 -2.22 -2.84 20.39
C LYS A 390 -1.06 -2.46 19.45
N ASP A 391 -1.22 -2.68 18.15
CA ASP A 391 -0.18 -2.42 17.14
C ASP A 391 0.11 -0.93 16.99
N LYS A 392 -0.89 -0.07 17.16
CA LYS A 392 -0.74 1.40 17.09
C LYS A 392 0.22 1.96 18.14
N LYS A 393 0.31 1.35 19.33
CA LYS A 393 1.28 1.76 20.35
C LYS A 393 2.68 1.30 19.98
N ASN A 394 2.81 0.03 19.56
CA ASN A 394 4.09 -0.58 19.19
C ASN A 394 4.73 0.13 17.99
N ILE A 395 3.97 0.37 16.93
CA ILE A 395 4.47 1.04 15.72
C ILE A 395 5.01 2.44 16.02
N ARG A 396 4.39 3.18 16.95
CA ARG A 396 4.84 4.51 17.36
C ARG A 396 6.15 4.45 18.15
N SER A 397 6.32 3.46 19.04
CA SER A 397 7.60 3.24 19.75
C SER A 397 8.72 2.95 18.76
N LEU A 398 8.49 2.00 17.85
CA LEU A 398 9.47 1.58 16.84
C LEU A 398 9.86 2.71 15.89
N LEU A 399 8.93 3.61 15.56
CA LEU A 399 9.21 4.78 14.74
C LEU A 399 9.97 5.86 15.52
N LYS A 400 9.64 6.08 16.80
CA LYS A 400 10.39 6.98 17.68
C LYS A 400 11.85 6.53 17.82
N GLU A 401 12.09 5.24 18.05
CA GLU A 401 13.44 4.63 18.09
C GLU A 401 14.22 4.85 16.79
N ARG A 402 13.53 5.02 15.66
CA ARG A 402 14.12 5.27 14.35
C ARG A 402 14.27 6.76 14.02
N GLY A 403 13.91 7.66 14.93
CA GLY A 403 14.00 9.11 14.77
C GLY A 403 12.76 9.75 14.14
N VAL A 404 11.62 9.05 14.12
CA VAL A 404 10.37 9.51 13.52
C VAL A 404 9.30 9.71 14.59
N HIS A 405 8.94 10.97 14.84
CA HIS A 405 7.88 11.35 15.77
C HIS A 405 6.56 11.55 15.04
N ILE A 406 5.52 10.80 15.44
CA ILE A 406 4.19 10.89 14.83
C ILE A 406 3.06 10.82 15.86
N THR A 407 1.99 11.55 15.58
CA THR A 407 0.78 11.58 16.41
C THR A 407 -0.10 10.37 16.15
N PRO A 408 -0.97 9.98 17.11
CA PRO A 408 -1.94 8.90 16.90
C PRO A 408 -2.85 9.15 15.67
N TYR A 409 -3.26 10.40 15.47
CA TYR A 409 -4.13 10.78 14.36
C TYR A 409 -3.47 10.57 13.00
N LEU A 410 -2.15 10.78 12.90
CA LEU A 410 -1.41 10.54 11.68
C LEU A 410 -1.26 9.03 11.39
N ILE A 411 -1.05 8.20 12.42
CA ILE A 411 -1.08 6.74 12.27
C ILE A 411 -2.44 6.27 11.76
N ASP A 412 -3.53 6.79 12.32
CA ASP A 412 -4.88 6.44 11.88
C ASP A 412 -5.14 6.89 10.44
N PHE A 413 -4.65 8.07 10.07
CA PHE A 413 -4.71 8.56 8.69
C PHE A 413 -3.96 7.63 7.73
N TYR A 414 -2.74 7.18 8.08
CA TYR A 414 -2.00 6.23 7.25
C TYR A 414 -2.68 4.86 7.17
N ASN A 415 -3.28 4.39 8.26
CA ASN A 415 -4.05 3.15 8.27
C ASN A 415 -5.34 3.22 7.44
N LYS A 416 -5.87 4.41 7.14
CA LYS A 416 -7.06 4.59 6.30
C LYS A 416 -6.71 4.93 4.85
N GLU A 417 -5.86 5.93 4.65
CA GLU A 417 -5.69 6.58 3.34
C GLU A 417 -4.39 6.20 2.62
N LYS A 418 -3.39 5.74 3.39
CA LYS A 418 -2.09 5.29 2.86
C LYS A 418 -1.80 3.82 3.18
N ARG A 419 -2.86 3.02 3.36
CA ARG A 419 -2.77 1.58 3.68
C ARG A 419 -2.43 0.77 2.42
N GLY A 420 -1.70 -0.33 2.62
CA GLY A 420 -1.40 -1.31 1.58
C GLY A 420 -0.20 -0.98 0.69
N PHE A 421 0.59 0.05 1.00
CA PHE A 421 1.87 0.31 0.34
C PHE A 421 2.87 0.99 1.29
N ALA A 422 4.15 0.90 0.96
CA ALA A 422 5.21 1.52 1.76
C ALA A 422 5.21 3.04 1.60
N VAL A 423 5.19 3.79 2.71
CA VAL A 423 5.15 5.26 2.80
C VAL A 423 6.44 5.77 3.44
N PRO A 424 7.19 6.68 2.80
CA PRO A 424 8.34 7.33 3.44
C PRO A 424 7.87 8.35 4.49
N LEU A 425 8.53 8.36 5.65
CA LEU A 425 8.21 9.21 6.81
C LEU A 425 9.29 10.24 7.12
N SER A 426 10.54 10.01 6.73
CA SER A 426 11.69 10.87 7.01
C SER A 426 12.30 11.44 5.75
#